data_AF-A0A1Y1KNT8-F1
#
_entry.id   AF-A0A1Y1KNT8-F1
#
_cell.length_a   1.000
_cell.length_b   1.000
_cell.length_c   1.000
_cell.angle_alpha   90.00
_cell.angle_beta   90.00
_cell.angle_gamma   90.00
#
_symmetry.space_group_name_H-M   'P 1'
#
loop_
_entity.id
_entity.type
_entity.pdbx_description
1 polymer ?
#
loop_
_entity_poly.entity_id
_entity_poly.type
_entity_poly.pdbx_seq_one_letter_code
_entity_poly.pdbx_strand_id
1 'polypeptide(L)'
;IVYRWPDEFSFQRLEARMVGPNCTTPDVCQYGCYPSNRPLNEGERPREDDNESSSPSSPPASIVGSENDSVRDQLDSEWFDRTHEVILPDAMPEQNLKPDRFFHLTPQDVRSSKFFNGKSRIQVIVKLANIHLTPKNPTYNGGSWHIEGQLNEHICGTALFYYDNENITESRLAFRTRSNREELDTGLGYQQSDYRSIARTFAIDPTPPHDSTVQDIGSVLTRSGRAVFFPNL
;
A
#
# COMPACT_ATOMS: atom_id res chain seq x y z
N ILE A 1 21.59 5.82 16.31
CA ILE A 1 20.41 6.64 15.97
C ILE A 1 19.24 5.68 16.05
N VAL A 2 18.65 5.59 17.25
CA VAL A 2 17.59 4.63 17.59
C VAL A 2 16.75 5.33 18.66
N TYR A 3 15.43 5.18 18.54
CA TYR A 3 14.41 5.54 19.52
C TYR A 3 13.91 6.99 19.53
N ARG A 4 13.19 7.39 18.47
CA ARG A 4 12.16 8.46 18.51
C ARG A 4 11.02 8.18 17.51
N TRP A 5 10.34 7.05 17.70
CA TRP A 5 9.06 6.76 17.04
C TRP A 5 7.92 6.98 18.04
N PRO A 6 6.80 7.63 17.68
CA PRO A 6 6.46 8.18 16.36
C PRO A 6 6.98 9.61 16.10
N ASP A 7 7.52 10.29 17.11
CA ASP A 7 7.72 11.75 17.06
C ASP A 7 8.78 12.25 16.05
N GLU A 8 9.73 11.42 15.61
CA GLU A 8 10.87 11.84 14.78
C GLU A 8 11.06 11.02 13.50
N PHE A 9 10.40 9.86 13.39
CA PHE A 9 10.50 8.97 12.23
C PHE A 9 9.18 8.30 11.86
N SER A 10 8.05 9.03 11.81
CA SER A 10 6.81 8.52 11.21
C SER A 10 6.95 8.41 9.69
N PHE A 11 7.52 7.32 9.18
CA PHE A 11 7.61 7.13 7.73
C PHE A 11 6.23 6.77 7.15
N GLN A 12 5.41 7.79 6.90
CA GLN A 12 4.33 7.70 5.92
C GLN A 12 4.97 7.96 4.55
N ARG A 13 4.95 6.95 3.66
CA ARG A 13 5.48 7.10 2.28
C ARG A 13 4.74 8.20 1.50
N LEU A 14 3.48 8.44 1.88
CA LEU A 14 2.57 9.42 1.33
C LEU A 14 1.84 10.08 2.49
N GLU A 15 2.05 11.38 2.69
CA GLU A 15 1.20 12.16 3.59
C GLU A 15 -0.04 12.59 2.79
N ALA A 16 -1.23 12.20 3.24
CA ALA A 16 -2.49 12.67 2.68
C ALA A 16 -3.40 13.12 3.82
N ARG A 17 -3.93 14.34 3.72
CA ARG A 17 -4.96 14.84 4.64
C ARG A 17 -6.37 14.51 4.17
N MET A 18 -6.51 14.20 2.89
CA MET A 18 -7.77 13.83 2.28
C MET A 18 -7.52 12.78 1.21
N VAL A 19 -8.37 11.76 1.16
CA VAL A 19 -8.46 10.84 0.03
C VAL A 19 -9.92 10.71 -0.35
N GLY A 20 -10.16 10.60 -1.65
CA GLY A 20 -11.52 10.49 -2.16
C GLY A 20 -11.57 10.64 -3.67
N PRO A 21 -12.77 10.50 -4.25
CA PRO A 21 -12.98 10.74 -5.66
C PRO A 21 -12.90 12.24 -6.00
N ASN A 22 -12.19 12.57 -7.07
CA ASN A 22 -12.24 13.88 -7.73
C ASN A 22 -13.43 13.90 -8.72
N CYS A 23 -14.62 14.24 -8.22
CA CYS A 23 -15.85 14.22 -9.01
C CYS A 23 -15.87 15.29 -10.09
N THR A 24 -15.96 14.88 -11.35
CA THR A 24 -16.10 15.77 -12.52
C THR A 24 -17.56 15.96 -12.97
N THR A 25 -18.51 15.30 -12.29
CA THR A 25 -19.95 15.34 -12.62
C THR A 25 -20.81 15.74 -11.41
N PRO A 26 -20.62 16.94 -10.84
CA PRO A 26 -21.32 17.36 -9.62
C PRO A 26 -22.84 17.46 -9.80
N ASP A 27 -23.32 17.78 -11.00
CA ASP A 27 -24.75 17.88 -11.30
C ASP A 27 -25.50 16.55 -11.14
N VAL A 28 -24.78 15.44 -11.31
CA VAL A 28 -25.31 14.08 -11.17
C VAL A 28 -25.07 13.55 -9.75
N CYS A 29 -23.97 13.93 -9.11
CA CYS A 29 -23.57 13.46 -7.78
C CYS A 29 -24.02 14.38 -6.63
N GLN A 30 -25.25 14.91 -6.69
CA GLN A 30 -25.75 15.93 -5.75
C GLN A 30 -25.79 15.46 -4.28
N TYR A 31 -26.05 14.18 -4.05
CA TYR A 31 -26.24 13.60 -2.72
C TYR A 31 -25.11 12.63 -2.31
N GLY A 32 -24.00 12.63 -3.05
CA GLY A 32 -22.87 11.72 -2.85
C GLY A 32 -22.39 11.13 -4.17
N CYS A 33 -21.16 10.62 -4.18
CA CYS A 33 -20.56 10.00 -5.37
C CYS A 33 -20.72 8.48 -5.28
N TYR A 34 -21.55 7.91 -6.16
CA TYR A 34 -21.77 6.47 -6.26
C TYR A 34 -21.67 6.02 -7.72
N PRO A 35 -21.20 4.79 -8.00
CA PRO A 35 -21.24 4.24 -9.36
C PRO A 35 -22.66 4.25 -9.94
N SER A 36 -23.65 3.98 -9.08
CA SER A 36 -25.09 4.06 -9.37
C SER A 36 -25.61 5.48 -9.61
N ASN A 37 -24.76 6.50 -9.70
CA ASN A 37 -25.18 7.81 -10.22
C ASN A 37 -25.07 7.88 -11.75
N ARG A 38 -24.42 6.91 -12.42
CA ARG A 38 -24.26 6.94 -13.88
C ARG A 38 -25.59 7.20 -14.59
N PRO A 39 -25.68 8.14 -15.54
CA PRO A 39 -26.87 8.27 -16.39
C PRO A 39 -27.14 6.98 -17.18
N LEU A 40 -28.39 6.53 -17.20
CA LEU A 40 -28.79 5.33 -17.93
C LEU A 40 -28.74 5.57 -19.45
N ASN A 41 -28.27 4.58 -20.21
CA ASN A 41 -28.35 4.62 -21.67
C ASN A 41 -29.78 4.36 -22.14
N GLU A 42 -30.08 4.71 -23.39
CA GLU A 42 -31.37 4.40 -24.01
C GLU A 42 -31.67 2.90 -24.00
N GLY A 43 -32.86 2.52 -23.54
CA GLY A 43 -33.29 1.13 -23.44
C GLY A 43 -32.83 0.40 -22.17
N GLU A 44 -32.01 1.03 -21.32
CA GLU A 44 -31.71 0.47 -20.00
C GLU A 44 -32.92 0.56 -19.07
N ARG A 45 -33.13 -0.48 -18.25
CA ARG A 45 -34.22 -0.50 -17.26
C ARG A 45 -34.02 0.63 -16.23
N PRO A 46 -35.09 1.25 -15.70
CA PRO A 46 -34.96 2.16 -14.57
C PRO A 46 -34.23 1.50 -13.39
N ARG A 47 -33.60 2.31 -12.53
CA ARG A 47 -33.12 1.83 -11.24
C ARG A 47 -34.33 1.55 -10.35
N GLU A 48 -34.31 0.47 -9.60
CA GLU A 48 -35.32 0.19 -8.59
C GLU A 48 -35.02 1.09 -7.38
N ASP A 49 -36.02 1.82 -6.88
CA ASP A 49 -35.85 2.65 -5.68
C ASP A 49 -35.78 1.72 -4.46
N ASP A 50 -34.62 1.63 -3.81
CA ASP A 50 -34.39 0.85 -2.58
C ASP A 50 -35.07 1.48 -1.34
N ASN A 51 -36.33 1.91 -1.45
CA ASN A 51 -37.07 2.55 -0.37
C ASN A 51 -37.85 1.56 0.52
N GLU A 52 -37.33 0.35 0.70
CA GLU A 52 -37.81 -0.59 1.73
C GLU A 52 -36.63 -1.14 2.55
N SER A 53 -36.37 -0.46 3.68
CA SER A 53 -35.94 -1.05 4.95
C SER A 53 -35.08 -2.34 4.89
N SER A 54 -33.84 -2.23 4.43
CA SER A 54 -32.83 -3.25 4.70
C SER A 54 -32.19 -2.98 6.06
N SER A 55 -32.51 -3.82 7.04
CA SER A 55 -31.86 -3.81 8.36
C SER A 55 -30.35 -4.11 8.21
N PRO A 56 -29.45 -3.52 9.02
CA PRO A 56 -28.00 -3.57 8.80
C PRO A 56 -27.32 -4.93 9.07
N SER A 57 -28.10 -6.00 9.22
CA SER A 57 -27.66 -7.27 9.80
C SER A 57 -27.99 -8.51 8.95
N SER A 58 -28.39 -8.34 7.69
CA SER A 58 -28.52 -9.47 6.76
C SER A 58 -27.26 -9.59 5.89
N PRO A 59 -26.63 -10.79 5.80
CA PRO A 59 -25.59 -11.03 4.81
C PRO A 59 -26.19 -10.87 3.40
N PRO A 60 -25.39 -10.51 2.38
CA PRO A 60 -25.92 -10.29 1.05
C PRO A 60 -26.61 -11.56 0.58
N ALA A 61 -27.91 -11.46 0.29
CA ALA A 61 -28.69 -12.55 -0.23
C ALA A 61 -28.00 -13.10 -1.48
N SER A 62 -27.77 -14.40 -1.46
CA SER A 62 -27.11 -15.14 -2.52
C SER A 62 -27.88 -15.02 -3.84
N ILE A 63 -27.19 -14.48 -4.85
CA ILE A 63 -27.05 -15.04 -6.21
C ILE A 63 -28.38 -15.24 -6.95
N VAL A 64 -28.92 -14.16 -7.52
CA VAL A 64 -29.33 -14.12 -8.94
C VAL A 64 -29.13 -12.69 -9.45
N GLY A 65 -27.87 -12.27 -9.64
CA GLY A 65 -27.61 -11.11 -10.51
C GLY A 65 -27.94 -11.53 -11.94
N SER A 66 -28.85 -10.84 -12.61
CA SER A 66 -29.07 -11.05 -14.04
C SER A 66 -27.78 -10.75 -14.81
N GLU A 67 -27.57 -11.35 -15.98
CA GLU A 67 -26.48 -10.94 -16.88
C GLU A 67 -26.50 -9.42 -17.13
N ASN A 68 -27.71 -8.83 -17.16
CA ASN A 68 -27.90 -7.38 -17.27
C ASN A 68 -27.37 -6.59 -16.06
N ASP A 69 -27.43 -7.16 -14.86
CA ASP A 69 -26.93 -6.50 -13.65
C ASP A 69 -25.40 -6.52 -13.68
N SER A 70 -24.78 -7.62 -14.12
CA SER A 70 -23.33 -7.67 -14.32
C SER A 70 -22.83 -6.69 -15.38
N VAL A 71 -23.56 -6.52 -16.49
CA VAL A 71 -23.22 -5.53 -17.53
C VAL A 71 -23.43 -4.10 -17.03
N ARG A 72 -24.53 -3.84 -16.31
CA ARG A 72 -24.79 -2.53 -15.69
C ARG A 72 -23.72 -2.17 -14.69
N ASP A 73 -23.36 -3.08 -13.78
CA ASP A 73 -22.34 -2.86 -12.76
C ASP A 73 -20.98 -2.53 -13.39
N GLN A 74 -20.64 -3.18 -14.51
CA GLN A 74 -19.45 -2.85 -15.30
C GLN A 74 -19.52 -1.42 -15.84
N LEU A 75 -20.63 -1.04 -16.48
CA LEU A 75 -20.80 0.31 -17.03
C LEU A 75 -20.79 1.40 -15.93
N ASP A 76 -21.47 1.15 -14.81
CA ASP A 76 -21.52 2.03 -13.64
C ASP A 76 -20.10 2.21 -13.06
N SER A 77 -19.34 1.12 -12.94
CA SER A 77 -17.94 1.15 -12.49
C SER A 77 -17.04 1.90 -13.49
N GLU A 78 -17.10 1.59 -14.78
CA GLU A 78 -16.29 2.26 -15.82
C GLU A 78 -16.58 3.76 -15.92
N TRP A 79 -17.85 4.15 -15.78
CA TRP A 79 -18.22 5.56 -15.71
C TRP A 79 -17.61 6.21 -14.48
N PHE A 80 -17.76 5.59 -13.31
CA PHE A 80 -17.22 6.11 -12.05
C PHE A 80 -15.70 6.28 -12.15
N ASP A 81 -14.99 5.27 -12.65
CA ASP A 81 -13.55 5.30 -12.86
C ASP A 81 -13.08 6.47 -13.74
N ARG A 82 -13.87 6.80 -14.77
CA ARG A 82 -13.56 7.88 -15.72
C ARG A 82 -13.92 9.26 -15.17
N THR A 83 -14.97 9.39 -14.36
CA THR A 83 -15.48 10.69 -13.89
C THR A 83 -15.09 11.03 -12.45
N HIS A 84 -14.55 10.06 -11.71
CA HIS A 84 -14.16 10.15 -10.31
C HIS A 84 -12.74 9.60 -10.11
N GLU A 85 -11.77 10.18 -10.82
CA GLU A 85 -10.36 9.84 -10.60
C GLU A 85 -10.00 10.02 -9.13
N VAL A 86 -9.21 9.10 -8.57
CA VAL A 86 -8.82 9.19 -7.15
C VAL A 86 -7.92 10.41 -6.95
N ILE A 87 -8.21 11.21 -5.94
CA ILE A 87 -7.31 12.25 -5.45
C ILE A 87 -6.11 11.53 -4.86
N LEU A 88 -5.06 11.39 -5.67
CA LEU A 88 -3.81 10.81 -5.23
C LEU A 88 -2.88 11.92 -4.73
N PRO A 89 -2.31 11.78 -3.52
CA PRO A 89 -1.25 12.69 -3.08
C PRO A 89 -0.10 12.57 -4.07
N ASP A 90 0.37 13.71 -4.56
CA ASP A 90 1.55 13.75 -5.42
C ASP A 90 2.77 13.22 -4.65
N ALA A 91 3.76 12.66 -5.36
CA ALA A 91 4.95 12.11 -4.72
C ALA A 91 5.86 13.17 -4.04
N MET A 92 5.47 14.45 -4.05
CA MET A 92 6.17 15.61 -3.46
C MET A 92 5.17 16.76 -3.17
N PRO A 93 5.50 17.64 -2.21
CA PRO A 93 4.57 18.12 -1.19
C PRO A 93 3.43 18.96 -1.77
N GLU A 94 2.28 18.93 -1.11
CA GLU A 94 1.33 20.04 -1.17
C GLU A 94 2.10 21.35 -1.02
N GLN A 95 1.78 22.34 -1.86
CA GLN A 95 2.51 23.59 -2.11
C GLN A 95 2.77 24.49 -0.87
N ASN A 96 2.49 24.01 0.35
CA ASN A 96 2.63 24.69 1.63
C ASN A 96 3.22 23.81 2.75
N LEU A 97 3.77 22.62 2.48
CA LEU A 97 4.56 21.92 3.50
C LEU A 97 5.87 22.69 3.70
N LYS A 98 6.10 23.14 4.93
CA LYS A 98 7.34 23.80 5.32
C LYS A 98 8.54 22.93 4.86
N PRO A 99 9.65 23.54 4.43
CA PRO A 99 10.87 22.80 4.01
C PRO A 99 11.51 21.95 5.11
N ASP A 100 10.92 21.89 6.31
CA ASP A 100 11.31 21.06 7.45
C ASP A 100 10.84 19.59 7.36
N ARG A 101 9.99 19.23 6.38
CA ARG A 101 9.54 17.83 6.16
C ARG A 101 10.27 17.05 5.08
N PHE A 102 11.18 17.67 4.33
CA PHE A 102 12.09 16.94 3.47
C PHE A 102 13.27 16.43 4.27
N PHE A 103 13.54 15.13 4.18
CA PHE A 103 14.80 14.57 4.64
C PHE A 103 15.90 14.97 3.65
N HIS A 104 16.32 16.23 3.73
CA HIS A 104 17.48 16.72 3.01
C HIS A 104 18.73 16.17 3.68
N LEU A 105 19.16 14.99 3.24
CA LEU A 105 20.49 14.49 3.58
C LEU A 105 21.51 15.39 2.89
N THR A 106 22.08 16.31 3.66
CA THR A 106 23.29 17.01 3.30
C THR A 106 24.51 16.16 3.69
N PRO A 107 25.69 16.39 3.10
CA PRO A 107 26.92 15.74 3.55
C PRO A 107 27.19 15.92 5.05
N GLN A 108 26.68 16.98 5.68
CA GLN A 108 26.82 17.26 7.10
C GLN A 108 25.95 16.35 8.00
N ASP A 109 24.85 15.81 7.47
CA ASP A 109 23.98 14.88 8.19
C ASP A 109 24.58 13.46 8.25
N VAL A 110 25.47 13.16 7.31
CA VAL A 110 26.26 11.91 7.29
C VAL A 110 27.40 12.02 8.29
N ARG A 111 27.13 11.65 9.54
CA ARG A 111 28.15 11.67 10.60
C ARG A 111 29.19 10.60 10.32
N SER A 112 30.42 10.93 9.93
CA SER A 112 31.49 9.92 9.75
C SER A 112 31.89 9.13 11.01
N SER A 113 31.33 9.46 12.17
CA SER A 113 31.57 8.80 13.46
C SER A 113 30.30 8.80 14.34
N LYS A 114 30.30 7.98 15.40
CA LYS A 114 29.21 7.90 16.41
C LYS A 114 27.84 7.40 15.89
N PHE A 115 27.78 6.74 14.72
CA PHE A 115 26.55 6.16 14.15
C PHE A 115 25.72 5.31 15.16
N PHE A 116 26.40 4.67 16.11
CA PHE A 116 25.80 3.75 17.10
C PHE A 116 25.88 4.28 18.53
N ASN A 117 25.52 5.55 18.77
CA ASN A 117 25.58 6.14 20.11
C ASN A 117 26.99 6.02 20.75
N GLY A 118 28.03 6.23 19.94
CA GLY A 118 29.42 6.14 20.38
C GLY A 118 29.92 4.73 20.70
N LYS A 119 29.19 3.67 20.35
CA LYS A 119 29.69 2.29 20.50
C LYS A 119 30.93 2.09 19.63
N SER A 120 31.95 1.46 20.22
CA SER A 120 33.25 1.23 19.60
C SER A 120 33.28 0.00 18.68
N ARG A 121 32.23 -0.83 18.68
CA ARG A 121 32.16 -2.10 17.96
C ARG A 121 30.76 -2.34 17.43
N ILE A 122 30.70 -2.95 16.25
CA ILE A 122 29.48 -3.47 15.62
C ILE A 122 29.65 -4.98 15.51
N GLN A 123 28.58 -5.73 15.79
CA GLN A 123 28.54 -7.15 15.51
C GLN A 123 28.01 -7.36 14.09
N VAL A 124 28.71 -8.17 13.30
CA VAL A 124 28.25 -8.58 11.97
C VAL A 124 27.92 -10.06 12.04
N ILE A 125 26.70 -10.40 11.62
CA ILE A 125 26.24 -11.79 11.49
C ILE A 125 26.10 -12.06 10.00
N VAL A 126 26.79 -13.09 9.51
CA VAL A 126 26.75 -13.49 8.10
C VAL A 126 25.96 -14.79 8.00
N LYS A 127 24.93 -14.79 7.17
CA LYS A 127 24.12 -15.98 6.84
C LYS A 127 24.24 -16.25 5.34
N LEU A 128 24.41 -17.51 4.97
CA LEU A 128 24.36 -17.96 3.58
C LEU A 128 23.17 -18.89 3.41
N ALA A 129 22.35 -18.63 2.39
CA ALA A 129 21.22 -19.45 2.02
C ALA A 129 21.35 -19.84 0.55
N ASN A 130 21.06 -21.09 0.24
CA ASN A 130 21.09 -21.65 -1.11
C ASN A 130 19.73 -22.28 -1.40
N ILE A 131 19.23 -22.08 -2.62
CA ILE A 131 18.02 -22.74 -3.12
C ILE A 131 18.43 -23.48 -4.39
N HIS A 132 18.22 -24.80 -4.40
CA HIS A 132 18.53 -25.65 -5.54
C HIS A 132 17.25 -26.27 -6.08
N LEU A 133 16.88 -25.88 -7.30
CA LEU A 133 15.75 -26.45 -8.03
C LEU A 133 16.23 -27.64 -8.85
N THR A 134 15.37 -28.64 -9.00
CA THR A 134 15.66 -29.82 -9.84
C THR A 134 14.50 -30.05 -10.80
N PRO A 135 14.66 -30.80 -11.89
CA PRO A 135 13.53 -31.13 -12.76
C PRO A 135 12.37 -31.83 -12.03
N LYS A 136 12.65 -32.56 -10.93
CA LYS A 136 11.62 -33.21 -10.08
C LYS A 136 10.96 -32.26 -9.10
N ASN A 137 11.66 -31.19 -8.69
CA ASN A 137 11.15 -30.14 -7.83
C ASN A 137 11.58 -28.77 -8.39
N PRO A 138 10.91 -28.31 -9.47
CA PRO A 138 11.38 -27.18 -10.26
C PRO A 138 10.91 -25.83 -9.72
N THR A 139 10.13 -25.81 -8.64
CA THR A 139 9.47 -24.60 -8.13
C THR A 139 9.91 -24.29 -6.71
N TYR A 140 10.10 -22.99 -6.45
CA TYR A 140 10.25 -22.44 -5.11
C TYR A 140 9.29 -21.28 -4.97
N ASN A 141 8.37 -21.39 -4.01
CA ASN A 141 7.27 -20.43 -3.83
C ASN A 141 7.72 -19.14 -3.11
N GLY A 142 9.01 -18.98 -2.85
CA GLY A 142 9.54 -17.87 -2.05
C GLY A 142 9.66 -18.22 -0.56
N GLY A 143 10.28 -17.31 0.19
CA GLY A 143 10.36 -17.38 1.64
C GLY A 143 9.09 -16.84 2.30
N SER A 144 8.90 -17.17 3.57
CA SER A 144 7.88 -16.53 4.39
C SER A 144 8.22 -15.06 4.62
N TRP A 145 7.18 -14.22 4.73
CA TRP A 145 7.34 -12.86 5.25
C TRP A 145 7.99 -12.90 6.62
N HIS A 146 9.01 -12.08 6.81
CA HIS A 146 9.73 -11.96 8.07
C HIS A 146 10.13 -10.50 8.26
N ILE A 147 10.30 -10.11 9.52
CA ILE A 147 10.79 -8.78 9.91
C ILE A 147 12.22 -8.98 10.36
N GLU A 148 13.16 -8.32 9.68
CA GLU A 148 14.56 -8.29 10.10
C GLU A 148 14.76 -7.19 11.13
N GLY A 149 15.51 -7.48 12.20
CA GLY A 149 15.91 -6.48 13.19
C GLY A 149 14.81 -6.07 14.16
N GLN A 150 14.07 -7.06 14.67
CA GLN A 150 13.17 -6.84 15.80
C GLN A 150 13.92 -6.21 16.99
N LEU A 151 13.19 -5.51 17.87
CA LEU A 151 13.79 -4.76 18.99
C LEU A 151 14.73 -5.59 19.86
N ASN A 152 14.46 -6.88 20.03
CA ASN A 152 15.28 -7.83 20.76
C ASN A 152 16.51 -8.34 19.98
N GLU A 153 16.52 -8.26 18.65
CA GLU A 153 17.65 -8.67 17.80
C GLU A 153 18.71 -7.57 17.68
N HIS A 154 18.31 -6.31 17.87
CA HIS A 154 19.19 -5.14 17.79
C HIS A 154 19.98 -5.02 16.47
N ILE A 155 19.43 -5.53 15.36
CA ILE A 155 20.02 -5.41 14.02
C ILE A 155 19.55 -4.10 13.41
N CYS A 156 20.48 -3.17 13.17
CA CYS A 156 20.18 -1.84 12.62
C CYS A 156 20.10 -1.77 11.09
N GLY A 157 20.49 -2.84 10.39
CA GLY A 157 20.45 -2.88 8.93
C GLY A 157 20.81 -4.25 8.39
N THR A 158 20.28 -4.52 7.20
CA THR A 158 20.47 -5.78 6.48
C THR A 158 21.12 -5.51 5.13
N ALA A 159 22.06 -6.37 4.77
CA ALA A 159 22.71 -6.40 3.47
C ALA A 159 22.51 -7.78 2.85
N LEU A 160 21.93 -7.84 1.66
CA LEU A 160 21.74 -9.05 0.89
C LEU A 160 22.61 -8.97 -0.36
N PHE A 161 23.39 -10.02 -0.62
CA PHE A 161 24.19 -10.14 -1.84
C PHE A 161 23.83 -11.44 -2.56
N TYR A 162 23.29 -11.30 -3.76
CA TYR A 162 22.96 -12.43 -4.63
C TYR A 162 24.22 -12.82 -5.39
N TYR A 163 25.02 -13.72 -4.81
CA TYR A 163 26.31 -14.10 -5.41
C TYR A 163 26.14 -14.98 -6.65
N ASP A 164 25.08 -15.78 -6.74
CA ASP A 164 24.84 -16.68 -7.87
C ASP A 164 23.35 -16.95 -8.11
N ASN A 165 22.97 -17.08 -9.38
CA ASN A 165 21.63 -17.35 -9.91
C ASN A 165 21.81 -17.86 -11.34
N GLU A 166 21.46 -19.12 -11.57
CA GLU A 166 21.59 -19.75 -12.89
C GLU A 166 20.39 -20.65 -13.15
N ASN A 167 19.92 -20.70 -14.39
CA ASN A 167 18.86 -21.59 -14.85
C ASN A 167 17.55 -21.53 -14.02
N ILE A 168 17.16 -20.31 -13.62
CA ILE A 168 15.89 -20.03 -12.94
C ILE A 168 15.12 -18.95 -13.69
N THR A 169 13.80 -18.90 -13.46
CA THR A 169 12.98 -17.76 -13.86
C THR A 169 13.28 -16.54 -13.00
N GLU A 170 12.71 -15.39 -13.37
CA GLU A 170 12.88 -14.14 -12.63
C GLU A 170 12.53 -14.31 -11.14
N SER A 171 13.45 -13.90 -10.26
CA SER A 171 13.26 -13.87 -8.81
C SER A 171 13.24 -12.42 -8.34
N ARG A 172 12.45 -12.13 -7.30
CA ARG A 172 12.29 -10.77 -6.76
C ARG A 172 12.24 -10.78 -5.24
N LEU A 173 12.76 -9.72 -4.63
CA LEU A 173 12.62 -9.44 -3.20
C LEU A 173 11.57 -8.35 -3.03
N ALA A 174 10.45 -8.70 -2.41
CA ALA A 174 9.35 -7.79 -2.15
C ALA A 174 9.46 -7.16 -0.75
N PHE A 175 9.03 -5.90 -0.64
CA PHE A 175 9.04 -5.14 0.60
C PHE A 175 7.63 -4.70 0.96
N ARG A 176 7.34 -4.71 2.24
CA ARG A 176 6.08 -4.23 2.82
C ARG A 176 6.38 -3.38 4.05
N THR A 177 5.53 -2.41 4.32
CA THR A 177 5.60 -1.61 5.55
C THR A 177 4.24 -1.56 6.22
N ARG A 178 4.21 -1.26 7.52
CA ARG A 178 2.95 -0.99 8.21
C ARG A 178 2.63 0.49 8.12
N SER A 179 1.37 0.77 7.81
CA SER A 179 0.76 2.08 7.96
C SER A 179 0.47 2.36 9.43
N ASN A 180 0.48 3.63 9.81
CA ASN A 180 0.00 4.09 11.10
C ASN A 180 -1.53 4.09 11.11
N ARG A 181 -2.14 3.15 11.84
CA ARG A 181 -3.61 2.98 11.86
C ARG A 181 -4.28 4.19 12.51
N GLU A 182 -3.73 4.65 13.62
CA GLU A 182 -4.28 5.74 14.42
C GLU A 182 -4.24 7.06 13.65
N GLU A 183 -3.17 7.30 12.91
CA GLU A 183 -3.04 8.49 12.05
C GLU A 183 -3.95 8.42 10.83
N LEU A 184 -4.11 7.24 10.21
CA LEU A 184 -5.09 7.05 9.13
C LEU A 184 -6.53 7.19 9.63
N ASP A 185 -6.82 6.86 10.89
CA ASP A 185 -8.17 6.97 11.46
C ASP A 185 -8.50 8.41 11.89
N THR A 186 -7.55 9.11 12.52
CA THR A 186 -7.80 10.43 13.12
C THR A 186 -7.36 11.61 12.26
N GLY A 187 -6.41 11.41 11.34
CA GLY A 187 -5.76 12.47 10.56
C GLY A 187 -6.14 12.50 9.07
N LEU A 188 -6.88 11.51 8.59
CA LEU A 188 -7.27 11.39 7.19
C LEU A 188 -8.76 11.73 7.00
N GLY A 189 -9.06 12.70 6.16
CA GLY A 189 -10.43 12.93 5.67
C GLY A 189 -10.76 11.94 4.55
N TYR A 190 -11.69 11.03 4.79
CA TYR A 190 -12.22 10.11 3.78
C TYR A 190 -13.71 9.89 3.97
N GLN A 191 -14.41 9.50 2.91
CA GLN A 191 -15.82 9.16 2.98
C GLN A 191 -16.00 7.77 3.59
N GLN A 192 -17.03 7.59 4.44
CA GLN A 192 -17.38 6.28 4.99
C GLN A 192 -17.52 5.25 3.85
N SER A 193 -16.90 4.08 4.04
CA SER A 193 -16.89 2.98 3.06
C SER A 193 -16.16 3.26 1.74
N ASP A 194 -15.36 4.33 1.63
CA ASP A 194 -14.49 4.58 0.46
C ASP A 194 -13.21 3.72 0.49
N TYR A 195 -13.41 2.42 0.37
CA TYR A 195 -12.36 1.41 0.29
C TYR A 195 -11.46 1.62 -0.94
N ARG A 196 -12.04 2.12 -2.04
CA ARG A 196 -11.35 2.30 -3.32
C ARG A 196 -10.26 3.36 -3.21
N SER A 197 -10.59 4.56 -2.70
CA SER A 197 -9.62 5.65 -2.61
C SER A 197 -8.50 5.33 -1.62
N ILE A 198 -8.83 4.67 -0.51
CA ILE A 198 -7.85 4.21 0.49
C ILE A 198 -6.88 3.21 -0.13
N ALA A 199 -7.40 2.16 -0.79
CA ALA A 199 -6.58 1.12 -1.39
C ALA A 199 -5.65 1.67 -2.47
N ARG A 200 -6.18 2.54 -3.34
CA ARG A 200 -5.41 3.16 -4.42
C ARG A 200 -4.35 4.13 -3.91
N THR A 201 -4.66 4.89 -2.85
CA THR A 201 -3.72 5.87 -2.29
C THR A 201 -2.58 5.20 -1.53
N PHE A 202 -2.89 4.27 -0.63
CA PHE A 202 -1.90 3.71 0.29
C PHE A 202 -1.37 2.34 -0.13
N ALA A 203 -1.82 1.79 -1.27
CA ALA A 203 -1.50 0.43 -1.70
C ALA A 203 -1.81 -0.62 -0.62
N ILE A 204 -2.96 -0.45 0.04
CA ILE A 204 -3.48 -1.32 1.09
C ILE A 204 -4.62 -2.16 0.52
N ASP A 205 -4.72 -3.42 0.93
CA ASP A 205 -5.88 -4.26 0.63
C ASP A 205 -7.05 -3.89 1.56
N PRO A 206 -8.17 -3.35 1.03
CA PRO A 206 -9.29 -2.93 1.84
C PRO A 206 -10.34 -4.04 2.03
N THR A 207 -10.13 -5.24 1.48
CA THR A 207 -11.17 -6.27 1.40
C THR A 207 -11.37 -6.96 2.76
N PRO A 208 -12.58 -6.91 3.36
CA PRO A 208 -12.86 -7.71 4.56
C PRO A 208 -12.84 -9.21 4.24
N PRO A 209 -12.40 -10.09 5.15
CA PRO A 209 -11.92 -9.83 6.51
C PRO A 209 -10.40 -9.56 6.58
N HIS A 210 -9.78 -9.25 5.45
CA HIS A 210 -8.34 -9.10 5.27
C HIS A 210 -7.90 -7.64 5.29
N ASP A 211 -8.68 -6.76 5.93
CA ASP A 211 -8.35 -5.35 6.09
C ASP A 211 -6.98 -5.24 6.78
N SER A 212 -6.01 -4.76 6.01
CA SER A 212 -4.62 -4.70 6.46
C SER A 212 -4.22 -3.26 6.68
N THR A 213 -3.26 -3.02 7.55
CA THR A 213 -2.49 -1.76 7.52
C THR A 213 -1.18 -1.94 6.76
N VAL A 214 -0.94 -3.10 6.16
CA VAL A 214 0.29 -3.39 5.43
C VAL A 214 0.22 -2.80 4.02
N GLN A 215 1.15 -1.91 3.70
CA GLN A 215 1.34 -1.35 2.36
C GLN A 215 2.34 -2.20 1.58
N ASP A 216 2.01 -2.50 0.33
CA ASP A 216 2.99 -3.06 -0.60
C ASP A 216 3.92 -1.95 -1.12
N ILE A 217 5.22 -2.07 -0.81
CA ILE A 217 6.20 -1.07 -1.24
C ILE A 217 6.65 -1.36 -2.68
N GLY A 218 6.47 -2.60 -3.13
CA GLY A 218 6.96 -3.13 -4.39
C GLY A 218 8.12 -4.10 -4.19
N SER A 219 8.80 -4.42 -5.29
CA SER A 219 9.85 -5.44 -5.28
C SER A 219 11.01 -5.11 -6.20
N VAL A 220 12.19 -5.59 -5.82
CA VAL A 220 13.42 -5.48 -6.59
C VAL A 220 13.77 -6.82 -7.22
N LEU A 221 14.14 -6.79 -8.51
CA LEU A 221 14.69 -7.95 -9.21
C LEU A 221 15.95 -8.46 -8.49
N THR A 222 16.05 -9.76 -8.26
CA THR A 222 17.22 -10.39 -7.63
C THR A 222 18.03 -11.11 -8.71
N ARG A 223 19.27 -10.67 -8.92
CA ARG A 223 20.15 -11.21 -9.97
C ARG A 223 21.57 -11.31 -9.45
N SER A 224 22.37 -12.21 -10.03
CA SER A 224 23.76 -12.42 -9.65
C SER A 224 24.55 -11.10 -9.69
N GLY A 225 25.37 -10.88 -8.67
CA GLY A 225 26.14 -9.65 -8.47
C GLY A 225 25.35 -8.47 -7.91
N ARG A 226 24.04 -8.60 -7.63
CA ARG A 226 23.26 -7.53 -7.00
C ARG A 226 23.45 -7.53 -5.48
N ALA A 227 23.75 -6.36 -4.94
CA ALA A 227 23.67 -6.08 -3.51
C ALA A 227 22.44 -5.20 -3.22
N VAL A 228 21.72 -5.52 -2.14
CA VAL A 228 20.57 -4.75 -1.63
C VAL A 228 20.84 -4.43 -0.17
N PHE A 229 20.74 -3.16 0.19
CA PHE A 229 20.96 -2.68 1.55
C PHE A 229 19.71 -1.94 2.01
N PHE A 230 19.23 -2.24 3.21
CA PHE A 230 18.12 -1.51 3.79
C PHE A 230 18.30 -1.40 5.31
N PRO A 231 17.93 -0.25 5.91
CA PRO A 231 17.88 -0.12 7.35
C PRO A 231 16.75 -0.99 7.90
N ASN A 232 16.97 -1.58 9.08
CA ASN A 232 15.88 -2.17 9.85
C ASN A 232 15.48 -1.09 10.88
N LEU A 233 14.26 -0.58 10.74
CA LEU A 233 13.70 0.54 11.52
C LEU A 233 12.91 0.04 12.73
#